data_AF-A0A529ICZ7-F1
#
_entry.id   AF-A0A529ICZ7-F1
#
_cell.length_a   1.000
_cell.length_b   1.000
_cell.length_c   1.000
_cell.angle_alpha   90.00
_cell.angle_beta   90.00
_cell.angle_gamma   90.00
#
_symmetry.space_group_name_H-M   'P 1'
#
loop_
_entity.id
_entity.type
_entity.pdbx_description
1 polymer ?
#
loop_
_entity_poly.entity_id
_entity_poly.type
_entity_poly.pdbx_seq_one_letter_code
_entity_poly.pdbx_strand_id
1 'polypeptide(L)'
;MMNSWQARSISRRAFLAQMASLASAAAFAHPAFGQTGKRIQPVDATFLFIADIHACRMASGLSPNCLQEGKTDAALLRSVAALN
;
A
#
# COMPACT_ATOMS: atom_id res chain seq x y z
N MET A 1 56.99 -33.53 13.45
CA MET A 1 55.91 -32.58 13.80
C MET A 1 54.97 -32.44 12.61
N MET A 2 53.67 -32.42 12.87
CA MET A 2 52.50 -32.24 11.97
C MET A 2 52.78 -31.47 10.66
N ASN A 3 52.12 -31.72 9.53
CA ASN A 3 50.67 -31.74 9.39
C ASN A 3 50.25 -32.33 8.02
N SER A 4 49.52 -33.44 7.99
CA SER A 4 48.90 -33.92 6.74
C SER A 4 47.58 -33.18 6.52
N TRP A 5 47.59 -32.22 5.60
CA TRP A 5 46.38 -31.58 5.12
C TRP A 5 45.63 -32.58 4.26
N GLN A 6 44.70 -33.33 4.86
CA GLN A 6 43.74 -34.12 4.11
C GLN A 6 42.78 -33.18 3.40
N ALA A 7 42.97 -32.98 2.10
CA ALA A 7 41.94 -32.47 1.24
C ALA A 7 40.79 -33.49 1.26
N ARG A 8 39.75 -33.23 2.07
CA ARG A 8 38.53 -34.03 2.07
C ARG A 8 37.95 -34.01 0.66
N SER A 9 38.04 -35.13 -0.05
CA SER A 9 37.36 -35.30 -1.33
C SER A 9 35.86 -35.29 -1.06
N ILE A 10 35.16 -34.32 -1.63
CA ILE A 10 33.70 -34.28 -1.56
C ILE A 10 33.20 -35.47 -2.39
N SER A 11 32.61 -36.46 -1.72
CA SER A 11 32.02 -37.61 -2.40
C SER A 11 30.98 -37.13 -3.42
N ARG A 12 31.08 -37.58 -4.68
CA ARG A 12 30.10 -37.25 -5.75
C ARG A 12 28.66 -37.49 -5.29
N ARG A 13 28.44 -38.52 -4.48
CA ARG A 13 27.12 -38.86 -3.94
C ARG A 13 26.60 -37.82 -2.96
N ALA A 14 27.48 -37.27 -2.12
CA ALA A 14 27.14 -36.21 -1.17
C ALA A 14 26.86 -34.88 -1.88
N PHE A 15 27.56 -34.61 -2.98
CA PHE A 15 27.30 -33.45 -3.83
C PHE A 15 25.93 -33.53 -4.53
N LEU A 16 25.63 -34.69 -5.14
CA LEU A 16 24.33 -34.92 -5.79
C LEU A 16 23.17 -34.86 -4.79
N ALA A 17 23.36 -35.41 -3.59
CA ALA A 17 22.34 -35.35 -2.53
C ALA A 17 22.04 -33.90 -2.11
N GLN A 18 23.08 -33.07 -1.95
CA GLN A 18 22.91 -31.65 -1.60
C GLN A 18 22.21 -30.85 -2.71
N MET A 19 22.55 -31.11 -3.98
CA MET A 19 21.89 -30.46 -5.12
C MET A 19 20.42 -30.88 -5.25
N ALA A 20 20.10 -32.16 -5.00
CA ALA A 20 18.72 -32.64 -5.00
C ALA A 20 17.89 -31.98 -3.89
N SER A 21 18.45 -31.79 -2.69
CA SER A 21 17.77 -31.08 -1.60
C SER A 21 17.57 -29.58 -1.88
N LEU A 22 18.50 -28.94 -2.59
CA LEU A 22 18.35 -27.54 -2.98
C LEU A 22 17.25 -27.37 -4.03
N ALA A 23 17.19 -28.30 -5.00
CA ALA A 23 16.16 -28.31 -6.04
C ALA A 23 14.76 -28.57 -5.49
N SER A 24 14.62 -29.47 -4.51
CA SER A 24 13.34 -29.71 -3.85
C SER A 24 12.91 -28.50 -3.01
N ALA A 25 13.81 -27.86 -2.28
CA ALA A 25 13.50 -26.61 -1.55
C ALA A 25 13.02 -25.49 -2.49
N ALA A 26 13.63 -25.34 -3.67
CA ALA A 26 13.20 -24.39 -4.68
C ALA A 26 11.84 -24.75 -5.32
N ALA A 27 11.52 -26.04 -5.44
CA ALA A 27 10.21 -26.49 -5.94
C ALA A 27 9.06 -26.27 -4.92
N PHE A 28 9.36 -26.33 -3.61
CA PHE A 28 8.39 -26.01 -2.56
C PHE A 28 8.32 -24.52 -2.23
N ALA A 29 9.34 -23.74 -2.57
CA ALA A 29 9.27 -22.29 -2.61
C ALA A 29 8.31 -21.91 -3.75
N HIS A 30 7.01 -21.92 -3.46
CA HIS A 30 6.03 -21.33 -4.35
C HIS A 30 6.49 -19.92 -4.67
N PRO A 31 6.71 -19.60 -5.96
CA PRO A 31 7.01 -18.24 -6.32
C PRO A 31 5.82 -17.40 -5.85
N ALA A 32 6.01 -16.54 -4.86
CA ALA A 32 5.12 -15.41 -4.59
C ALA A 32 5.24 -14.37 -5.73
N PHE A 33 5.55 -14.82 -6.95
CA PHE A 33 5.58 -14.00 -8.15
C PHE A 33 4.14 -13.73 -8.55
N GLY A 34 3.71 -12.53 -8.20
CA GLY A 34 2.39 -12.04 -8.55
C GLY A 34 1.34 -12.51 -7.57
N GLN A 35 1.23 -11.79 -6.46
CA GLN A 35 -0.07 -11.16 -6.19
C GLN A 35 -0.36 -10.23 -7.39
N THR A 36 -0.60 -10.77 -8.59
CA THR A 36 -1.31 -10.05 -9.64
C THR A 36 -2.65 -9.79 -9.00
N GLY A 37 -2.81 -8.52 -8.59
CA GLY A 37 -3.67 -8.11 -7.49
C GLY A 37 -4.96 -8.90 -7.50
N LYS A 38 -5.29 -9.51 -6.35
CA LYS A 38 -6.63 -10.00 -5.99
C LYS A 38 -7.61 -9.32 -6.92
N ARG A 39 -8.04 -9.96 -8.03
CA ARG A 39 -8.66 -9.28 -9.18
C ARG A 39 -9.70 -8.33 -8.62
N ILE A 40 -9.34 -7.06 -8.48
CA ILE A 40 -10.26 -6.08 -7.95
C ILE A 40 -11.22 -5.99 -9.10
N GLN A 41 -12.42 -6.55 -8.90
CA GLN A 41 -13.49 -6.42 -9.87
C GLN A 41 -13.51 -4.94 -10.28
N PRO A 42 -13.44 -4.62 -11.59
CA PRO A 42 -13.45 -3.24 -12.03
C PRO A 42 -14.59 -2.52 -11.31
N VAL A 43 -14.23 -1.62 -10.40
CA VAL A 43 -15.22 -0.85 -9.63
C VAL A 43 -15.65 0.26 -10.56
N ASP A 44 -16.89 0.17 -11.05
CA ASP A 44 -17.54 1.28 -11.74
C ASP A 44 -17.95 2.32 -10.69
N ALA A 45 -16.98 3.13 -10.27
CA ALA A 45 -17.16 4.20 -9.29
C ALA A 45 -16.90 5.55 -9.96
N THR A 46 -17.85 6.47 -9.79
CA THR A 46 -17.65 7.89 -10.09
C THR A 46 -17.25 8.60 -8.81
N PHE A 47 -16.06 9.20 -8.80
CA PHE A 47 -15.61 10.02 -7.68
C PHE A 47 -16.14 11.44 -7.84
N LEU A 48 -16.97 11.87 -6.90
CA LEU A 48 -17.44 13.25 -6.80
C LEU A 48 -16.54 14.02 -5.83
N PHE A 49 -15.87 15.06 -6.33
CA PHE A 49 -15.05 15.95 -5.53
C PHE A 49 -15.76 17.30 -5.37
N ILE A 50 -16.07 17.67 -4.12
CA ILE A 50 -16.71 18.94 -3.78
C ILE A 50 -15.91 19.57 -2.63
N ALA A 51 -15.60 20.86 -2.76
CA ALA A 51 -14.94 21.65 -1.73
C ALA A 51 -15.83 22.85 -1.39
N ASP A 52 -16.47 22.80 -0.23
CA ASP A 52 -17.20 23.95 0.32
C ASP A 52 -16.27 24.72 1.26
N ILE A 53 -15.87 25.93 0.85
CA ILE A 53 -14.90 26.75 1.58
C ILE A 53 -15.65 27.86 2.32
N HIS A 54 -15.90 27.65 3.62
CA HIS A 54 -16.39 28.70 4.51
C HIS A 54 -15.24 29.50 5.12
N ALA A 55 -14.58 30.29 4.28
CA ALA A 55 -13.59 31.25 4.75
C ALA A 55 -14.28 32.58 5.09
N CYS A 56 -14.50 32.82 6.38
CA CYS A 56 -14.99 34.11 6.88
C CYS A 56 -13.91 34.97 7.53
N ARG A 57 -12.63 34.57 7.60
CA ARG A 57 -11.60 35.40 8.26
C ARG A 57 -10.81 36.28 7.30
N MET A 58 -10.67 37.55 7.67
CA MET A 58 -9.63 38.47 7.21
C MET A 58 -8.55 38.61 8.30
N ALA A 59 -7.41 39.24 7.99
CA ALA A 59 -6.29 39.43 8.92
C ALA A 59 -6.71 40.02 10.30
N SER A 60 -7.79 40.80 10.35
CA SER A 60 -8.27 41.52 11.54
C SER A 60 -9.72 41.23 11.96
N GLY A 61 -10.38 40.19 11.44
CA GLY A 61 -11.78 39.91 11.83
C GLY A 61 -12.54 39.05 10.83
N LEU A 62 -13.87 39.05 10.92
CA LEU A 62 -14.72 38.42 9.92
C LEU A 62 -14.76 39.27 8.64
N SER A 63 -14.82 38.64 7.45
CA SER A 63 -15.01 39.39 6.21
C SER A 63 -16.38 40.07 6.22
N PRO A 64 -16.51 41.25 5.59
CA PRO A 64 -17.81 41.89 5.40
C PRO A 64 -18.78 40.91 4.75
N ASN A 65 -20.06 40.98 5.14
CA ASN A 65 -21.17 40.22 4.56
C ASN A 65 -21.08 38.69 4.65
N CYS A 66 -20.13 38.10 5.40
CA CYS A 66 -19.97 36.63 5.40
C CYS A 66 -21.25 35.86 5.78
N LEU A 67 -22.05 36.43 6.70
CA LEU A 67 -23.35 35.88 7.08
C LEU A 67 -24.39 36.04 5.96
N GLN A 68 -24.42 37.17 5.25
CA GLN A 68 -25.32 37.40 4.11
C GLN A 68 -24.98 36.51 2.91
N GLU A 69 -23.69 36.21 2.73
CA GLU A 69 -23.22 35.22 1.75
C GLU A 69 -23.57 33.78 2.14
N GLY A 70 -24.17 33.56 3.32
CA GLY A 70 -24.60 32.24 3.77
C GLY A 70 -23.47 31.32 4.21
N LYS A 71 -22.25 31.85 4.43
CA LYS A 71 -21.09 31.09 4.91
C LYS A 71 -21.21 30.77 6.41
N THR A 72 -22.18 29.93 6.72
CA THR A 72 -22.55 29.54 8.08
C THR A 72 -22.30 28.05 8.28
N ASP A 73 -22.03 27.65 9.53
CA ASP A 73 -21.89 26.24 9.89
C ASP A 73 -23.14 25.42 9.54
N ALA A 74 -24.33 26.00 9.68
CA ALA A 74 -25.58 25.37 9.27
C ALA A 74 -25.70 25.16 7.76
N ALA A 75 -25.06 26.00 6.93
CA ALA A 75 -25.00 25.78 5.49
C ALA A 75 -24.02 24.64 5.14
N LEU A 76 -22.86 24.60 5.80
CA LEU A 76 -21.89 23.51 5.67
C LEU A 76 -22.53 22.16 5.97
N LEU A 77 -23.18 22.05 7.13
CA LEU A 77 -23.78 20.79 7.58
C LEU A 77 -24.91 20.34 6.64
N ARG A 78 -25.68 21.27 6.07
CA ARG A 78 -26.67 20.93 5.03
C ARG A 78 -26.02 20.40 3.76
N SER A 79 -24.91 20.98 3.32
CA SER A 79 -24.14 20.53 2.15
C SER A 79 -23.58 19.12 2.37
N VAL A 80 -22.96 18.88 3.53
CA VAL A 80 -22.45 17.55 3.93
C VAL A 80 -23.58 16.51 4.02
N ALA A 81 -24.74 16.88 4.58
CA ALA A 81 -25.90 15.99 4.68
C ALA A 81 -26.55 15.68 3.32
N ALA A 82 -26.35 16.51 2.30
CA ALA A 82 -26.85 16.23 0.95
C ALA A 82 -25.94 15.28 0.15
N LEU A 83 -24.68 15.13 0.57
CA LEU A 83 -23.67 14.33 -0.12
C LEU A 83 -23.46 12.93 0.48
N ASN A 84 -23.80 12.73 1.77
CA ASN A 84 -23.69 11.45 2.47
C ASN A 84 -25.06 10.82 2.67
#